data_AF-A0A522BNU4-F1
#
_entry.id   AF-A0A522BNU4-F1
#
_cell.length_a   1.000
_cell.length_b   1.000
_cell.length_c   1.000
_cell.angle_alpha   90.00
_cell.angle_beta   90.00
_cell.angle_gamma   90.00
#
_symmetry.space_group_name_H-M   'P 1'
#
loop_
_entity.id
_entity.type
_entity.pdbx_description
1 polymer ?
#
loop_
_entity_poly.entity_id
_entity_poly.type
_entity_poly.pdbx_seq_one_letter_code
_entity_poly.pdbx_strand_id
1 'polypeptide(L)'
;MNIQRPSLHSLLFVTGCVFAFLFAANLPVTAAMSASGQEKFSLWKKPSFFRGAAIHPYNPYYDGVKIFSFVTKEDFASLRNQGANVVSLNYPGPYRADPPYALDPIKLKWLDDAVGWAEEVGLYVVIHFRNGPGKSEATFAGSPDGADEILWYSQTAKDKWVDMWRFVADRYKNRTHVVAYNLMVEPHPDVPVKQPPLPASVWFDLAKQITKGIREVDTQTPIIVPATTWSNPLAMEDAVPTGDARTIYSFHMYEPFDFTHQGFDWAGKGNISGLVYPGKIPSDIYPETMYWDKNRLRDVMKHALAFQTKYQTPIFIGEFGCNRRVQSCIVFLDDLLSIFEEYGWSYTHFVWRDGAESGAGGGDFDYETEPTGTAPVLESSYMRMFKKHWKAAETISPAPGSLIKQTCPSGATAAHPCKAVYYYGQNGKRFVFPNFMTFTTWYPDFTTIKTISPETLSSIPLGGNVTYRPAVKLVKITTDPKVYAVAVGGVLRWVRTEALAISLYGTDWNQKIDDVPDAFFVNYSVGADITTVSDFSPAAELAAASSINY
;
A
#
# COMPACT_ATOMS: atom_id res chain seq x y z
N MET A 1 -34.18 -6.61 -82.71
CA MET A 1 -33.07 -6.81 -83.67
C MET A 1 -32.00 -5.78 -83.35
N ASN A 2 -30.79 -6.23 -83.01
CA ASN A 2 -29.48 -5.55 -82.98
C ASN A 2 -29.23 -4.16 -82.30
N ILE A 3 -28.37 -4.22 -81.25
CA ILE A 3 -27.10 -3.49 -80.95
C ILE A 3 -26.98 -1.96 -81.23
N GLN A 4 -26.66 -1.13 -80.21
CA GLN A 4 -25.32 -0.53 -79.95
C GLN A 4 -25.24 0.50 -78.79
N ARG A 5 -24.05 0.51 -78.15
CA ARG A 5 -23.57 1.22 -76.93
C ARG A 5 -23.26 2.72 -77.18
N PRO A 6 -22.83 3.51 -76.16
CA PRO A 6 -21.41 3.60 -75.76
C PRO A 6 -21.13 3.69 -74.23
N SER A 7 -19.85 3.57 -73.85
CA SER A 7 -19.29 3.34 -72.51
C SER A 7 -18.25 4.37 -72.04
N LEU A 8 -18.29 4.64 -70.71
CA LEU A 8 -17.25 4.92 -69.69
C LEU A 8 -15.88 5.61 -69.98
N HIS A 9 -15.68 6.68 -69.18
CA HIS A 9 -14.56 7.04 -68.25
C HIS A 9 -13.16 7.44 -68.78
N SER A 10 -12.66 8.62 -68.33
CA SER A 10 -11.67 8.76 -67.23
C SER A 10 -10.94 10.13 -67.16
N LEU A 11 -10.61 10.53 -65.92
CA LEU A 11 -9.48 11.36 -65.41
C LEU A 11 -9.54 12.91 -65.26
N LEU A 12 -9.58 13.32 -63.98
CA LEU A 12 -8.67 14.23 -63.21
C LEU A 12 -8.48 15.72 -63.58
N PHE A 13 -8.73 16.63 -62.61
CA PHE A 13 -7.70 17.47 -61.93
C PHE A 13 -8.31 18.29 -60.76
N VAL A 14 -7.49 18.54 -59.74
CA VAL A 14 -7.79 19.14 -58.42
C VAL A 14 -7.10 20.51 -58.28
N THR A 15 -7.76 21.49 -57.63
CA THR A 15 -7.25 22.61 -56.77
C THR A 15 -8.46 23.50 -56.46
N GLY A 16 -8.76 24.07 -55.28
CA GLY A 16 -8.08 24.29 -54.01
C GLY A 16 -8.59 25.63 -53.42
N CYS A 17 -8.81 25.68 -52.09
CA CYS A 17 -8.87 26.85 -51.20
C CYS A 17 -10.21 27.53 -50.75
N VAL A 18 -10.48 27.33 -49.44
CA VAL A 18 -10.76 28.30 -48.33
C VAL A 18 -12.21 28.71 -47.98
N PHE A 19 -12.73 28.01 -46.96
CA PHE A 19 -13.39 28.39 -45.68
C PHE A 19 -14.11 29.74 -45.46
N ALA A 20 -15.34 29.66 -44.89
CA ALA A 20 -15.72 30.29 -43.61
C ALA A 20 -17.11 29.83 -43.06
N PHE A 21 -17.08 29.31 -41.81
CA PHE A 21 -18.08 29.24 -40.72
C PHE A 21 -19.51 28.67 -40.90
N LEU A 22 -19.79 27.56 -40.20
CA LEU A 22 -20.65 27.53 -38.99
C LEU A 22 -20.58 26.18 -38.25
N PHE A 23 -20.74 26.27 -36.93
CA PHE A 23 -20.46 25.28 -35.88
C PHE A 23 -21.24 23.96 -36.00
N ALA A 24 -20.53 22.84 -35.83
CA ALA A 24 -21.10 21.57 -35.39
C ALA A 24 -20.23 21.01 -34.25
N ALA A 25 -20.87 20.78 -33.10
CA ALA A 25 -20.26 20.13 -31.94
C ALA A 25 -19.99 18.66 -32.27
N ASN A 26 -18.72 18.27 -32.34
CA ASN A 26 -18.31 16.87 -32.32
C ASN A 26 -17.91 16.50 -30.89
N LEU A 27 -18.72 15.62 -30.29
CA LEU A 27 -18.38 14.88 -29.08
C LEU A 27 -17.07 14.10 -29.31
N PRO A 28 -16.11 14.11 -28.37
CA PRO A 28 -14.91 13.33 -28.52
C PRO A 28 -15.23 11.85 -28.33
N VAL A 29 -14.65 11.07 -29.24
CA VAL A 29 -14.52 9.63 -29.26
C VAL A 29 -14.23 9.10 -27.85
N THR A 30 -15.08 8.17 -27.42
CA THR A 30 -14.99 7.42 -26.17
C THR A 30 -13.59 6.87 -25.96
N ALA A 31 -12.95 7.33 -24.88
CA ALA A 31 -11.77 6.70 -24.32
C ALA A 31 -12.07 5.22 -24.05
N ALA A 32 -11.24 4.34 -24.60
CA ALA A 32 -11.21 2.94 -24.23
C ALA A 32 -10.99 2.87 -22.71
N MET A 33 -12.00 2.42 -21.97
CA MET A 33 -11.85 2.06 -20.56
C MET A 33 -10.93 0.84 -20.51
N SER A 34 -9.68 1.04 -20.09
CA SER A 34 -8.82 -0.06 -19.67
C SER A 34 -9.37 -0.65 -18.39
N ALA A 35 -9.55 -1.97 -18.37
CA ALA A 35 -10.04 -2.73 -17.23
C ALA A 35 -9.16 -2.57 -15.98
N SER A 36 -9.81 -2.22 -14.86
CA SER A 36 -9.57 -2.64 -13.47
C SER A 36 -8.16 -2.55 -12.84
N GLY A 37 -7.42 -1.47 -13.05
CA GLY A 37 -6.35 -1.04 -12.15
C GLY A 37 -6.85 0.09 -11.24
N GLN A 38 -6.77 -0.06 -9.93
CA GLN A 38 -7.10 1.04 -9.02
C GLN A 38 -6.18 2.24 -9.29
N GLU A 39 -6.73 3.42 -9.59
CA GLU A 39 -5.92 4.62 -9.85
C GLU A 39 -5.11 4.97 -8.59
N LYS A 40 -3.77 4.93 -8.66
CA LYS A 40 -2.87 5.19 -7.53
C LYS A 40 -3.18 6.51 -6.81
N PHE A 41 -3.46 7.58 -7.55
CA PHE A 41 -3.77 8.90 -6.97
C PHE A 41 -5.10 8.94 -6.22
N SER A 42 -6.09 8.11 -6.60
CA SER A 42 -7.37 8.03 -5.89
C SER A 42 -7.23 7.54 -4.44
N LEU A 43 -6.18 6.76 -4.15
CA LEU A 43 -5.86 6.31 -2.79
C LEU A 43 -5.48 7.48 -1.88
N TRP A 44 -4.70 8.43 -2.41
CA TRP A 44 -4.26 9.62 -1.66
C TRP A 44 -5.38 10.62 -1.38
N LYS A 45 -6.51 10.52 -2.09
CA LYS A 45 -7.70 11.33 -1.82
C LYS A 45 -8.59 10.75 -0.73
N LYS A 46 -8.39 9.48 -0.34
CA LYS A 46 -9.10 8.88 0.79
C LYS A 46 -8.48 9.40 2.09
N PRO A 47 -9.30 9.96 3.01
CA PRO A 47 -8.79 10.53 4.26
C PRO A 47 -7.91 9.55 5.04
N SER A 48 -6.66 9.94 5.28
CA SER A 48 -5.68 9.18 6.06
C SER A 48 -5.60 7.71 5.66
N PHE A 49 -5.62 7.44 4.36
CA PHE A 49 -5.60 6.08 3.86
C PHE A 49 -4.27 5.40 4.14
N PHE A 50 -3.14 6.04 3.83
CA PHE A 50 -1.83 5.44 4.06
C PHE A 50 -1.36 5.73 5.49
N ARG A 51 -1.16 4.66 6.25
CA ARG A 51 -0.75 4.67 7.65
C ARG A 51 0.33 3.62 7.85
N GLY A 52 1.51 4.06 8.26
CA GLY A 52 2.61 3.14 8.49
C GLY A 52 3.85 3.82 9.02
N ALA A 53 4.99 3.34 8.54
CA ALA A 53 6.28 3.78 9.03
C ALA A 53 7.33 3.77 7.91
N ALA A 54 8.40 4.53 8.13
CA ALA A 54 9.61 4.40 7.35
C ALA A 54 10.38 3.14 7.77
N ILE A 55 11.01 2.48 6.81
CA ILE A 55 12.08 1.53 7.06
C ILE A 55 13.35 2.12 6.47
N HIS A 56 14.38 2.21 7.31
CA HIS A 56 15.67 2.76 6.96
C HIS A 56 16.69 1.62 6.91
N PRO A 57 17.50 1.50 5.85
CA PRO A 57 18.59 0.54 5.83
C PRO A 57 19.88 1.19 6.36
N TYR A 58 20.27 0.98 7.61
CA TYR A 58 21.68 0.99 8.01
C TYR A 58 22.24 -0.37 7.59
N ASN A 59 23.26 -0.56 6.73
CA ASN A 59 24.46 0.21 6.38
C ASN A 59 24.86 0.01 4.88
N PRO A 60 25.18 1.08 4.13
CA PRO A 60 26.43 1.11 3.34
C PRO A 60 27.29 2.39 3.49
N TYR A 61 27.12 3.20 4.53
CA TYR A 61 27.56 4.60 4.52
C TYR A 61 28.96 4.88 5.08
N TYR A 62 29.76 3.85 5.35
CA TYR A 62 31.18 4.04 5.61
C TYR A 62 31.98 3.05 4.78
N ASP A 63 32.70 3.57 3.78
CA ASP A 63 33.85 2.88 3.16
C ASP A 63 34.81 2.45 4.29
N GLY A 64 34.63 1.24 4.82
CA GLY A 64 35.58 0.60 5.73
C GLY A 64 35.13 0.25 7.16
N VAL A 65 33.86 0.42 7.58
CA VAL A 65 33.41 0.01 8.94
C VAL A 65 32.47 -1.19 8.91
N LYS A 66 32.76 -2.19 9.74
CA LYS A 66 32.07 -3.48 9.88
C LYS A 66 30.58 -3.32 10.22
N ILE A 67 29.79 -4.20 9.61
CA ILE A 67 28.31 -4.31 9.59
C ILE A 67 27.79 -4.91 10.91
N PHE A 68 26.64 -4.43 11.41
CA PHE A 68 25.97 -5.02 12.58
C PHE A 68 24.55 -5.59 12.34
N SER A 69 23.76 -5.17 11.34
CA SER A 69 22.55 -5.90 10.90
C SER A 69 22.02 -5.34 9.57
N PHE A 70 21.19 -6.11 8.86
CA PHE A 70 20.50 -5.69 7.63
C PHE A 70 18.98 -5.78 7.81
N VAL A 71 18.24 -4.83 7.24
CA VAL A 71 16.80 -4.96 7.06
C VAL A 71 16.52 -6.19 6.19
N THR A 72 15.58 -7.02 6.62
CA THR A 72 15.12 -8.19 5.85
C THR A 72 13.63 -8.09 5.54
N LYS A 73 13.13 -9.03 4.75
CA LYS A 73 11.69 -9.14 4.48
C LYS A 73 10.85 -9.30 5.76
N GLU A 74 11.41 -9.91 6.80
CA GLU A 74 10.76 -10.09 8.10
C GLU A 74 10.41 -8.74 8.75
N ASP A 75 11.21 -7.69 8.53
CA ASP A 75 10.90 -6.35 9.04
C ASP A 75 9.66 -5.75 8.38
N PHE A 76 9.53 -5.92 7.06
CA PHE A 76 8.33 -5.54 6.30
C PHE A 76 7.11 -6.36 6.74
N ALA A 77 7.28 -7.68 6.90
CA ALA A 77 6.22 -8.55 7.40
C ALA A 77 5.79 -8.16 8.82
N SER A 78 6.73 -7.78 9.68
CA SER A 78 6.44 -7.33 11.04
C SER A 78 5.64 -6.02 11.02
N LEU A 79 6.05 -5.03 10.23
CA LEU A 79 5.31 -3.77 10.05
C LEU A 79 3.87 -4.04 9.60
N ARG A 80 3.72 -4.87 8.57
CA ARG A 80 2.41 -5.30 8.05
C ARG A 80 1.56 -5.96 9.13
N ASN A 81 2.14 -6.88 9.91
CA ASN A 81 1.43 -7.62 10.96
C ASN A 81 0.93 -6.72 12.11
N GLN A 82 1.55 -5.56 12.32
CA GLN A 82 1.04 -4.57 13.28
C GLN A 82 -0.14 -3.75 12.75
N GLY A 83 -0.45 -3.84 11.45
CA GLY A 83 -1.62 -3.20 10.84
C GLY A 83 -1.29 -2.02 9.93
N ALA A 84 -0.01 -1.72 9.69
CA ALA A 84 0.37 -0.72 8.69
C ALA A 84 0.02 -1.20 7.27
N ASN A 85 -0.30 -0.25 6.39
CA ASN A 85 -0.57 -0.52 4.98
C ASN A 85 0.42 0.14 4.01
N VAL A 86 1.30 1.03 4.49
CA VAL A 86 2.32 1.68 3.68
C VAL A 86 3.68 1.58 4.36
N VAL A 87 4.74 1.50 3.55
CA VAL A 87 6.12 1.71 3.97
C VAL A 87 6.74 2.83 3.15
N SER A 88 7.40 3.76 3.82
CA SER A 88 8.31 4.72 3.18
C SER A 88 9.70 4.12 3.13
N LEU A 89 10.23 3.91 1.93
CA LEU A 89 11.59 3.41 1.72
C LEU A 89 12.54 4.60 1.76
N ASN A 90 13.04 4.94 2.95
CA ASN A 90 14.06 5.97 3.15
C ASN A 90 15.44 5.46 2.72
N TYR A 91 15.62 5.27 1.41
CA TYR A 91 16.76 4.57 0.82
C TYR A 91 17.76 5.54 0.16
N PRO A 92 19.01 5.11 -0.06
CA PRO A 92 19.90 5.83 -0.96
C PRO A 92 19.34 5.84 -2.38
N GLY A 93 19.48 6.96 -3.07
CA GLY A 93 19.26 7.01 -4.50
C GLY A 93 20.18 6.01 -5.22
N PRO A 94 19.70 5.34 -6.29
CA PRO A 94 20.52 4.37 -7.01
C PRO A 94 21.65 5.03 -7.81
N TYR A 95 21.75 6.36 -7.85
CA TYR A 95 22.88 7.07 -8.45
C TYR A 95 23.83 7.54 -7.34
N ARG A 96 25.13 7.53 -7.63
CA ARG A 96 26.17 8.00 -6.69
C ARG A 96 26.03 9.48 -6.36
N ALA A 97 26.44 9.86 -5.15
CA ALA A 97 26.42 11.25 -4.71
C ALA A 97 27.59 12.07 -5.25
N ASP A 98 28.67 11.41 -5.61
CA ASP A 98 29.88 11.97 -6.20
C ASP A 98 29.90 11.84 -7.74
N PRO A 99 30.51 12.79 -8.47
CA PRO A 99 30.76 12.64 -9.90
C PRO A 99 31.53 11.34 -10.21
N PRO A 100 31.21 10.63 -11.31
CA PRO A 100 30.34 11.04 -12.40
C PRO A 100 28.83 10.75 -12.18
N TYR A 101 28.39 10.54 -10.93
CA TYR A 101 27.01 10.26 -10.56
C TYR A 101 26.45 9.00 -11.23
N ALA A 102 27.30 8.00 -11.43
CA ALA A 102 26.94 6.76 -12.10
C ALA A 102 25.89 5.97 -11.31
N LEU A 103 25.10 5.15 -12.02
CA LEU A 103 24.24 4.15 -11.42
C LEU A 103 25.08 3.18 -10.56
N ASP A 104 24.65 2.97 -9.33
CA ASP A 104 25.19 2.00 -8.40
C ASP A 104 24.29 0.74 -8.43
N PRO A 105 24.78 -0.38 -8.99
CA PRO A 105 23.98 -1.59 -9.13
C PRO A 105 23.64 -2.24 -7.78
N ILE A 106 24.44 -2.00 -6.73
CA ILE A 106 24.17 -2.56 -5.40
C ILE A 106 23.00 -1.82 -4.77
N LYS A 107 23.03 -0.47 -4.79
CA LYS A 107 21.91 0.36 -4.30
C LYS A 107 20.61 0.08 -5.05
N LEU A 108 20.70 -0.10 -6.37
CA LEU A 108 19.54 -0.47 -7.18
C LEU A 108 18.97 -1.84 -6.78
N LYS A 109 19.83 -2.84 -6.57
CA LYS A 109 19.38 -4.17 -6.15
C LYS A 109 18.64 -4.12 -4.81
N TRP A 110 19.12 -3.33 -3.86
CA TRP A 110 18.43 -3.19 -2.57
C TRP A 110 17.08 -2.50 -2.68
N LEU A 111 16.97 -1.49 -3.53
CA LEU A 111 15.68 -0.87 -3.83
C LEU A 111 14.73 -1.90 -4.47
N ASP A 112 15.21 -2.73 -5.40
CA ASP A 112 14.42 -3.80 -6.02
C ASP A 112 13.92 -4.83 -5.01
N ASP A 113 14.83 -5.30 -4.14
CA ASP A 113 14.54 -6.28 -3.09
C ASP A 113 13.50 -5.70 -2.12
N ALA A 114 13.68 -4.47 -1.64
CA ALA A 114 12.77 -3.81 -0.71
C ALA A 114 11.37 -3.58 -1.29
N VAL A 115 11.28 -3.11 -2.55
CA VAL A 115 9.98 -2.98 -3.22
C VAL A 115 9.32 -4.36 -3.38
N GLY A 116 10.08 -5.38 -3.75
CA GLY A 116 9.57 -6.75 -3.89
C GLY A 116 9.09 -7.36 -2.57
N TRP A 117 9.81 -7.14 -1.47
CA TRP A 117 9.41 -7.58 -0.13
C TRP A 117 8.13 -6.90 0.34
N ALA A 118 8.03 -5.58 0.16
CA ALA A 118 6.83 -4.82 0.50
C ALA A 118 5.60 -5.32 -0.29
N GLU A 119 5.77 -5.55 -1.59
CA GLU A 119 4.74 -6.14 -2.46
C GLU A 119 4.28 -7.51 -1.96
N GLU A 120 5.24 -8.40 -1.65
CA GLU A 120 4.93 -9.77 -1.24
C GLU A 120 4.17 -9.84 0.08
N VAL A 121 4.45 -8.91 1.01
CA VAL A 121 3.72 -8.82 2.29
C VAL A 121 2.46 -7.95 2.20
N GLY A 122 2.20 -7.34 1.04
CA GLY A 122 1.00 -6.54 0.80
C GLY A 122 1.05 -5.12 1.37
N LEU A 123 2.23 -4.54 1.55
CA LEU A 123 2.40 -3.11 1.84
C LEU A 123 2.43 -2.29 0.55
N TYR A 124 1.82 -1.11 0.58
CA TYR A 124 2.08 -0.06 -0.39
C TYR A 124 3.44 0.59 -0.13
N VAL A 125 4.04 1.16 -1.17
CA VAL A 125 5.41 1.68 -1.15
C VAL A 125 5.44 3.13 -1.59
N VAL A 126 6.04 3.98 -0.76
CA VAL A 126 6.56 5.28 -1.16
C VAL A 126 8.07 5.14 -1.34
N ILE A 127 8.57 5.38 -2.56
CA ILE A 127 10.01 5.43 -2.82
C ILE A 127 10.52 6.83 -2.46
N HIS A 128 11.50 6.92 -1.56
CA HIS A 128 11.94 8.18 -0.99
C HIS A 128 13.48 8.23 -0.88
N PHE A 129 14.14 9.15 -1.59
CA PHE A 129 15.60 9.18 -1.63
C PHE A 129 16.22 10.20 -0.67
N ARG A 130 17.09 9.72 0.23
CA ARG A 130 17.88 10.54 1.16
C ARG A 130 19.07 11.22 0.50
N ASN A 131 19.76 10.47 -0.35
CA ASN A 131 20.97 10.89 -1.04
C ASN A 131 20.91 10.55 -2.54
N GLY A 132 21.84 11.12 -3.29
CA GLY A 132 21.92 10.99 -4.74
C GLY A 132 22.84 12.07 -5.30
N PRO A 133 22.80 12.34 -6.62
CA PRO A 133 23.74 13.25 -7.27
C PRO A 133 23.90 14.60 -6.57
N GLY A 134 25.07 14.86 -5.99
CA GLY A 134 25.41 16.12 -5.31
C GLY A 134 24.83 16.30 -3.90
N LYS A 135 24.12 15.31 -3.34
CA LYS A 135 23.60 15.29 -1.97
C LYS A 135 24.03 14.02 -1.26
N SER A 136 24.86 14.16 -0.23
CA SER A 136 25.44 13.05 0.52
C SER A 136 24.57 12.62 1.70
N GLU A 137 24.68 11.36 2.12
CA GLU A 137 24.10 10.91 3.39
C GLU A 137 24.75 11.60 4.60
N ALA A 138 26.03 11.96 4.47
CA ALA A 138 26.78 12.64 5.54
C ALA A 138 26.18 14.00 5.95
N THR A 139 25.31 14.58 5.12
CA THR A 139 24.59 15.82 5.45
C THR A 139 23.73 15.65 6.70
N PHE A 140 23.13 14.48 6.91
CA PHE A 140 22.25 14.22 8.04
C PHE A 140 23.00 13.95 9.36
N ALA A 141 24.33 13.78 9.31
CA ALA A 141 25.14 13.34 10.46
C ALA A 141 25.58 14.47 11.40
N GLY A 142 25.16 15.72 11.18
CA GLY A 142 25.48 16.86 12.06
C GLY A 142 26.97 17.17 12.24
N SER A 143 27.87 16.54 11.47
CA SER A 143 29.32 16.70 11.60
C SER A 143 29.81 17.99 10.93
N PRO A 144 30.72 18.76 11.57
CA PRO A 144 31.42 19.89 10.95
C PRO A 144 32.16 19.53 9.65
N ASP A 145 32.47 18.24 9.45
CA ASP A 145 33.12 17.71 8.27
C ASP A 145 32.14 17.29 7.16
N GLY A 146 30.82 17.46 7.35
CA GLY A 146 29.75 17.04 6.45
C GLY A 146 30.05 17.33 4.97
N ALA A 147 29.79 16.36 4.09
CA ALA A 147 30.13 16.52 2.68
C ALA A 147 29.39 17.72 2.06
N ASP A 148 30.08 18.49 1.23
CA ASP A 148 29.53 19.66 0.56
C ASP A 148 28.35 19.25 -0.35
N GLU A 149 27.17 19.83 -0.12
CA GLU A 149 25.97 19.59 -0.92
C GLU A 149 25.97 20.44 -2.19
N ILE A 150 26.78 20.04 -3.16
CA ILE A 150 26.90 20.76 -4.43
C ILE A 150 25.61 20.73 -5.27
N LEU A 151 24.63 19.87 -4.95
CA LEU A 151 23.35 19.75 -5.66
C LEU A 151 22.67 21.11 -5.89
N TRP A 152 22.68 21.98 -4.88
CA TRP A 152 21.96 23.27 -4.97
C TRP A 152 22.61 24.23 -5.98
N TYR A 153 23.91 24.08 -6.25
CA TYR A 153 24.72 24.99 -7.08
C TYR A 153 25.13 24.40 -8.43
N SER A 154 25.19 23.07 -8.56
CA SER A 154 25.63 22.39 -9.78
C SER A 154 24.45 22.00 -10.66
N GLN A 155 24.37 22.60 -11.85
CA GLN A 155 23.38 22.19 -12.85
C GLN A 155 23.57 20.72 -13.25
N THR A 156 24.81 20.24 -13.35
CA THR A 156 25.10 18.83 -13.65
C THR A 156 24.54 17.89 -12.58
N ALA A 157 24.64 18.24 -11.30
CA ALA A 157 24.06 17.44 -10.22
C ALA A 157 22.52 17.44 -10.29
N LYS A 158 21.90 18.61 -10.56
CA LYS A 158 20.44 18.73 -10.76
C LYS A 158 19.96 17.88 -11.93
N ASP A 159 20.63 17.97 -13.09
CA ASP A 159 20.30 17.18 -14.28
C ASP A 159 20.41 15.68 -13.98
N LYS A 160 21.43 15.26 -13.21
CA LYS A 160 21.59 13.86 -12.81
C LYS A 160 20.58 13.40 -11.78
N TRP A 161 20.08 14.27 -10.92
CA TRP A 161 18.96 13.98 -10.03
C TRP A 161 17.66 13.75 -10.83
N VAL A 162 17.44 14.55 -11.88
CA VAL A 162 16.32 14.35 -12.83
C VAL A 162 16.48 13.01 -13.57
N ASP A 163 17.68 12.69 -14.07
CA ASP A 163 17.96 11.40 -14.72
C ASP A 163 17.72 10.21 -13.79
N MET A 164 18.15 10.31 -12.53
CA MET A 164 17.93 9.27 -11.51
C MET A 164 16.43 9.01 -11.30
N TRP A 165 15.63 10.07 -11.16
CA TRP A 165 14.19 9.92 -11.00
C TRP A 165 13.48 9.42 -12.26
N ARG A 166 13.90 9.85 -13.45
CA ARG A 166 13.39 9.31 -14.72
C ARG A 166 13.67 7.81 -14.80
N PHE A 167 14.89 7.38 -14.46
CA PHE A 167 15.28 5.97 -14.44
C PHE A 167 14.43 5.14 -13.46
N VAL A 168 14.25 5.62 -12.22
CA VAL A 168 13.46 4.95 -11.18
C VAL A 168 11.97 4.89 -11.56
N ALA A 169 11.42 5.98 -12.09
CA ALA A 169 10.03 6.03 -12.52
C ALA A 169 9.77 5.04 -13.67
N ASP A 170 10.62 5.00 -14.69
CA ASP A 170 10.47 4.06 -15.80
C ASP A 170 10.49 2.60 -15.32
N ARG A 171 11.37 2.30 -14.35
CA ARG A 171 11.51 0.97 -13.75
C ARG A 171 10.29 0.52 -12.96
N TYR A 172 9.66 1.40 -12.19
CA TYR A 172 8.63 1.01 -11.21
C TYR A 172 7.20 1.45 -11.58
N LYS A 173 6.98 2.19 -12.67
CA LYS A 173 5.65 2.71 -13.05
C LYS A 173 4.54 1.64 -13.08
N ASN A 174 4.86 0.44 -13.54
CA ASN A 174 3.91 -0.68 -13.66
C ASN A 174 3.70 -1.46 -12.36
N ARG A 175 4.47 -1.18 -11.30
CA ARG A 175 4.28 -1.79 -9.98
C ARG A 175 3.15 -1.10 -9.25
N THR A 176 2.05 -1.81 -9.01
CA THR A 176 0.81 -1.24 -8.45
C THR A 176 0.94 -0.87 -6.97
N HIS A 177 1.84 -1.54 -6.24
CA HIS A 177 2.12 -1.21 -4.84
C HIS A 177 2.98 0.04 -4.69
N VAL A 178 3.73 0.46 -5.71
CA VAL A 178 4.46 1.73 -5.70
C VAL A 178 3.47 2.88 -5.92
N VAL A 179 3.08 3.53 -4.83
CA VAL A 179 1.97 4.50 -4.79
C VAL A 179 2.40 5.95 -4.83
N ALA A 180 3.68 6.26 -4.62
CA ALA A 180 4.23 7.58 -4.86
C ALA A 180 5.76 7.59 -4.96
N TYR A 181 6.28 8.65 -5.59
CA TYR A 181 7.69 9.03 -5.62
C TYR A 181 7.89 10.28 -4.77
N ASN A 182 8.61 10.17 -3.65
CA ASN A 182 8.98 11.33 -2.83
C ASN A 182 10.34 11.87 -3.25
N LEU A 183 10.33 13.04 -3.89
CA LEU A 183 11.42 13.54 -4.74
C LEU A 183 12.76 13.73 -4.01
N MET A 184 12.72 14.01 -2.70
CA MET A 184 13.90 14.24 -1.87
C MET A 184 13.54 14.12 -0.39
N VAL A 185 14.41 13.57 0.44
CA VAL A 185 14.29 13.73 1.90
C VAL A 185 14.88 15.08 2.28
N GLU A 186 14.08 15.87 2.98
CA GLU A 186 14.51 17.09 3.67
C GLU A 186 15.32 18.05 2.77
N PRO A 187 14.70 18.57 1.70
CA PRO A 187 15.32 19.63 0.90
C PRO A 187 15.56 20.86 1.79
N HIS A 188 16.74 21.45 1.69
CA HIS A 188 17.16 22.55 2.57
C HIS A 188 18.15 23.52 1.87
N PRO A 189 17.82 24.05 0.67
CA PRO A 189 18.66 25.06 0.02
C PRO A 189 18.92 26.29 0.90
N ASP A 190 18.04 26.56 1.87
CA ASP A 190 18.07 27.69 2.80
C ASP A 190 19.04 27.51 3.98
N VAL A 191 19.48 26.29 4.28
CA VAL A 191 20.42 26.00 5.37
C VAL A 191 21.45 24.92 4.98
N PRO A 192 22.17 25.07 3.85
CA PRO A 192 23.12 24.07 3.39
C PRO A 192 24.34 24.01 4.32
N VAL A 193 24.92 22.81 4.49
CA VAL A 193 25.94 22.54 5.53
C VAL A 193 27.21 23.38 5.39
N LYS A 194 27.74 23.52 4.17
CA LYS A 194 29.04 24.17 3.89
C LYS A 194 28.98 25.38 2.96
N GLN A 195 27.78 25.75 2.51
CA GLN A 195 27.59 26.75 1.44
C GLN A 195 26.69 27.90 1.91
N PRO A 196 26.64 29.04 1.18
CA PRO A 196 25.74 30.14 1.51
C PRO A 196 24.26 29.78 1.26
N PRO A 197 23.32 30.20 2.13
CA PRO A 197 21.92 29.87 1.98
C PRO A 197 21.33 30.40 0.66
N LEU A 198 20.42 29.63 0.07
CA LEU A 198 19.69 29.94 -1.15
C LEU A 198 18.18 30.04 -0.89
N PRO A 199 17.43 30.78 -1.73
CA PRO A 199 15.98 30.88 -1.57
C PRO A 199 15.27 29.53 -1.75
N ALA A 200 14.15 29.33 -1.05
CA ALA A 200 13.29 28.15 -1.14
C ALA A 200 12.87 27.82 -2.59
N SER A 201 12.74 28.84 -3.46
CA SER A 201 12.39 28.65 -4.87
C SER A 201 13.36 27.72 -5.61
N VAL A 202 14.63 27.65 -5.21
CA VAL A 202 15.61 26.74 -5.82
C VAL A 202 15.16 25.29 -5.71
N TRP A 203 14.59 24.89 -4.57
CA TRP A 203 14.03 23.55 -4.41
C TRP A 203 12.79 23.36 -5.29
N PHE A 204 11.82 24.27 -5.25
CA PHE A 204 10.57 24.09 -6.00
C PHE A 204 10.76 24.14 -7.52
N ASP A 205 11.72 24.90 -8.02
CA ASP A 205 12.09 24.88 -9.45
C ASP A 205 12.76 23.57 -9.85
N LEU A 206 13.58 22.99 -8.97
CA LEU A 206 14.14 21.65 -9.19
C LEU A 206 13.03 20.58 -9.12
N ALA A 207 12.10 20.66 -8.16
CA ALA A 207 10.97 19.74 -8.05
C ALA A 207 10.11 19.72 -9.32
N LYS A 208 9.89 20.89 -9.96
CA LYS A 208 9.22 20.99 -11.27
C LYS A 208 10.03 20.31 -12.39
N GLN A 209 11.35 20.49 -12.42
CA GLN A 209 12.22 19.83 -13.41
C GLN A 209 12.19 18.31 -13.25
N ILE A 210 12.28 17.81 -12.01
CA ILE A 210 12.20 16.37 -11.71
C ILE A 210 10.82 15.84 -12.10
N THR A 211 9.74 16.55 -11.74
CA THR A 211 8.37 16.18 -12.09
C THR A 211 8.21 16.04 -13.60
N LYS A 212 8.73 17.02 -14.37
CA LYS A 212 8.72 16.95 -15.83
C LYS A 212 9.48 15.72 -16.34
N GLY A 213 10.67 15.45 -15.81
CA GLY A 213 11.48 14.28 -16.18
C GLY A 213 10.79 12.95 -15.90
N ILE A 214 10.12 12.81 -14.74
CA ILE A 214 9.31 11.63 -14.40
C ILE A 214 8.15 11.46 -15.40
N ARG A 215 7.45 12.57 -15.72
CA ARG A 215 6.26 12.54 -16.59
C ARG A 215 6.55 12.17 -18.05
N GLU A 216 7.82 12.19 -18.47
CA GLU A 216 8.23 11.66 -19.77
C GLU A 216 8.10 10.12 -19.85
N VAL A 217 8.14 9.42 -18.71
CA VAL A 217 8.14 7.94 -18.65
C VAL A 217 6.98 7.35 -17.85
N ASP A 218 6.43 8.09 -16.88
CA ASP A 218 5.33 7.69 -16.01
C ASP A 218 4.32 8.82 -15.81
N THR A 219 3.14 8.68 -16.39
CA THR A 219 2.05 9.67 -16.32
C THR A 219 1.09 9.45 -15.16
N GLN A 220 1.22 8.34 -14.41
CA GLN A 220 0.18 7.88 -13.48
C GLN A 220 0.63 7.89 -12.02
N THR A 221 1.88 7.56 -11.73
CA THR A 221 2.33 7.46 -10.33
C THR A 221 2.36 8.85 -9.67
N PRO A 222 1.73 9.01 -8.50
CA PRO A 222 1.78 10.25 -7.73
C PRO A 222 3.20 10.70 -7.38
N ILE A 223 3.40 12.01 -7.27
CA ILE A 223 4.68 12.61 -6.90
C ILE A 223 4.49 13.37 -5.59
N ILE A 224 5.33 13.11 -4.60
CA ILE A 224 5.36 13.83 -3.33
C ILE A 224 6.46 14.89 -3.39
N VAL A 225 6.09 16.13 -3.08
CA VAL A 225 6.99 17.30 -3.02
C VAL A 225 7.03 17.82 -1.60
N PRO A 226 8.13 17.61 -0.87
CA PRO A 226 8.27 18.14 0.47
C PRO A 226 8.43 19.66 0.53
N ALA A 227 8.11 20.23 1.69
CA ALA A 227 8.53 21.57 2.09
C ALA A 227 10.06 21.68 2.17
N THR A 228 10.57 22.92 2.11
CA THR A 228 12.00 23.23 2.32
C THR A 228 12.37 23.17 3.82
N THR A 229 13.57 23.67 4.20
CA THR A 229 14.00 23.80 5.60
C THR A 229 13.88 22.46 6.32
N TRP A 230 14.48 21.41 5.74
CA TRP A 230 14.39 20.04 6.25
C TRP A 230 12.95 19.51 6.38
N SER A 231 12.11 19.83 5.39
CA SER A 231 10.69 19.49 5.40
C SER A 231 9.91 20.08 6.60
N ASN A 232 10.35 21.19 7.20
CA ASN A 232 9.67 21.76 8.37
C ASN A 232 8.22 22.18 8.05
N PRO A 233 7.24 21.98 8.97
CA PRO A 233 5.85 22.34 8.75
C PRO A 233 5.63 23.83 8.49
N LEU A 234 6.45 24.71 9.06
CA LEU A 234 6.34 26.16 8.84
C LEU A 234 6.74 26.55 7.40
N ALA A 235 7.67 25.81 6.80
CA ALA A 235 8.11 26.03 5.42
C ALA A 235 7.03 25.68 4.37
N MET A 236 5.88 25.14 4.79
CA MET A 236 4.70 25.01 3.92
C MET A 236 4.13 26.38 3.49
N GLU A 237 4.48 27.48 4.17
CA GLU A 237 4.13 28.83 3.73
C GLU A 237 4.75 29.20 2.38
N ASP A 238 5.96 28.68 2.11
CA ASP A 238 6.70 28.91 0.86
C ASP A 238 6.35 27.89 -0.24
N ALA A 239 5.52 26.90 0.06
CA ALA A 239 5.16 25.86 -0.90
C ALA A 239 4.44 26.45 -2.11
N VAL A 240 4.81 25.96 -3.30
CA VAL A 240 4.18 26.38 -4.57
C VAL A 240 3.73 25.16 -5.37
N PRO A 241 2.57 25.24 -6.06
CA PRO A 241 2.14 24.18 -6.94
C PRO A 241 3.16 23.87 -8.05
N THR A 242 3.47 22.58 -8.25
CA THR A 242 4.31 22.12 -9.38
C THR A 242 3.60 22.28 -10.73
N GLY A 243 2.27 22.30 -10.73
CA GLY A 243 1.43 22.26 -11.94
C GLY A 243 1.04 20.85 -12.39
N ASP A 244 1.55 19.80 -11.74
CA ASP A 244 1.14 18.42 -12.01
C ASP A 244 -0.12 18.02 -11.24
N ALA A 245 -1.07 17.38 -11.92
CA ALA A 245 -2.38 17.03 -11.36
C ALA A 245 -2.35 15.89 -10.33
N ARG A 246 -1.19 15.23 -10.15
CA ARG A 246 -1.00 14.08 -9.26
C ARG A 246 0.11 14.34 -8.24
N THR A 247 0.26 15.61 -7.86
CA THR A 247 1.20 16.02 -6.81
C THR A 247 0.54 15.94 -5.43
N ILE A 248 1.34 15.51 -4.46
CA ILE A 248 1.06 15.49 -3.02
C ILE A 248 2.13 16.38 -2.38
N TYR A 249 1.78 17.13 -1.35
CA TYR A 249 2.77 17.94 -0.62
C TYR A 249 3.04 17.31 0.73
N SER A 250 4.28 17.42 1.19
CA SER A 250 4.65 16.79 2.46
C SER A 250 5.48 17.68 3.35
N PHE A 251 5.45 17.36 4.63
CA PHE A 251 6.36 17.90 5.64
C PHE A 251 6.70 16.80 6.65
N HIS A 252 7.71 17.04 7.47
CA HIS A 252 8.09 16.20 8.61
C HIS A 252 7.66 16.88 9.90
N MET A 253 7.27 16.13 10.92
CA MET A 253 6.79 16.69 12.19
C MET A 253 7.64 16.22 13.36
N TYR A 254 8.66 17.02 13.69
CA TYR A 254 9.51 16.84 14.86
C TYR A 254 9.44 18.01 15.86
N GLU A 255 8.59 19.00 15.62
CA GLU A 255 8.43 20.13 16.53
C GLU A 255 7.61 19.74 17.78
N PRO A 256 8.02 20.14 19.01
CA PRO A 256 9.23 20.90 19.32
C PRO A 256 10.49 20.03 19.28
N PHE A 257 11.49 20.45 18.50
CA PHE A 257 12.69 19.65 18.22
C PHE A 257 13.47 19.25 19.49
N ASP A 258 13.61 20.17 20.45
CA ASP A 258 14.26 19.89 21.74
C ASP A 258 13.60 18.75 22.52
N PHE A 259 12.27 18.64 22.48
CA PHE A 259 11.55 17.56 23.16
C PHE A 259 11.69 16.23 22.42
N THR A 260 11.53 16.25 21.10
CA THR A 260 11.58 15.04 20.28
C THR A 260 12.99 14.45 20.23
N HIS A 261 14.03 15.26 20.40
CA HIS A 261 15.42 14.82 20.31
C HIS A 261 16.21 14.87 21.63
N GLN A 262 15.59 15.23 22.76
CA GLN A 262 16.28 15.26 24.06
C GLN A 262 17.03 13.95 24.32
N GLY A 263 18.31 14.05 24.69
CA GLY A 263 19.19 12.92 24.96
C GLY A 263 19.87 12.31 23.72
N PHE A 264 19.74 12.89 22.52
CA PHE A 264 20.47 12.46 21.32
C PHE A 264 21.64 13.40 20.99
N ASP A 265 22.86 12.89 21.11
CA ASP A 265 24.10 13.64 20.80
C ASP A 265 24.20 14.03 19.32
N TRP A 266 23.79 13.14 18.41
CA TRP A 266 23.84 13.38 16.97
C TRP A 266 22.96 14.55 16.53
N ALA A 267 21.91 14.87 17.29
CA ALA A 267 21.02 16.00 17.06
C ALA A 267 21.47 17.28 17.80
N GLY A 268 22.62 17.24 18.50
CA GLY A 268 23.08 18.33 19.36
C GLY A 268 22.26 18.51 20.64
N LYS A 269 21.38 17.56 20.99
CA LYS A 269 20.46 17.65 22.14
C LYS A 269 20.77 16.65 23.26
N GLY A 270 21.98 16.07 23.26
CA GLY A 270 22.42 15.08 24.25
C GLY A 270 22.37 15.54 25.70
N ASN A 271 22.60 16.84 25.93
CA ASN A 271 22.56 17.45 27.26
C ASN A 271 21.16 17.90 27.69
N ILE A 272 20.14 17.76 26.83
CA ILE A 272 18.76 18.11 27.15
C ILE A 272 18.05 16.88 27.70
N SER A 273 17.32 17.04 28.80
CA SER A 273 16.50 15.98 29.40
C SER A 273 15.38 16.55 30.25
N GLY A 274 14.40 15.72 30.58
CA GLY A 274 13.31 16.07 31.51
C GLY A 274 12.20 16.93 30.89
N LEU A 275 12.20 17.14 29.57
CA LEU A 275 11.11 17.82 28.88
C LEU A 275 9.90 16.89 28.77
N VAL A 276 8.71 17.43 29.02
CA VAL A 276 7.45 16.67 29.08
C VAL A 276 6.40 17.33 28.20
N TYR A 277 5.62 16.51 27.47
CA TYR A 277 4.47 16.93 26.69
C TYR A 277 3.16 16.35 27.28
N PRO A 278 2.05 17.12 27.36
CA PRO A 278 2.00 18.57 27.21
C PRO A 278 2.82 19.29 28.30
N GLY A 279 3.40 20.44 27.97
CA GLY A 279 4.27 21.14 28.91
C GLY A 279 4.99 22.35 28.34
N LYS A 280 5.78 23.03 29.18
CA LYS A 280 6.65 24.14 28.73
C LYS A 280 7.91 23.58 28.10
N ILE A 281 8.11 23.85 26.82
CA ILE A 281 9.21 23.30 26.03
C ILE A 281 9.86 24.44 25.23
N PRO A 282 11.19 24.61 25.31
CA PRO A 282 11.93 25.48 24.39
C PRO A 282 11.73 25.02 22.94
N SER A 283 11.93 25.93 22.00
CA SER A 283 11.75 25.63 20.59
C SER A 283 12.76 26.39 19.77
N ASP A 284 13.33 25.72 18.77
CA ASP A 284 14.29 26.34 17.86
C ASP A 284 13.58 27.27 16.84
N ILE A 285 12.25 27.14 16.70
CA ILE A 285 11.42 27.95 15.78
C ILE A 285 10.70 29.12 16.48
N TYR A 286 10.77 29.21 17.81
CA TYR A 286 10.18 30.32 18.58
C TYR A 286 11.22 30.95 19.52
N PRO A 287 11.22 32.28 19.70
CA PRO A 287 12.22 32.96 20.53
C PRO A 287 12.05 32.69 22.03
N GLU A 288 10.88 32.22 22.48
CA GLU A 288 10.56 31.99 23.88
C GLU A 288 10.10 30.55 24.12
N THR A 289 10.30 30.05 25.34
CA THR A 289 9.74 28.77 25.79
C THR A 289 8.22 28.82 25.76
N MET A 290 7.62 27.96 24.94
CA MET A 290 6.18 27.91 24.74
C MET A 290 5.54 26.76 25.53
N TYR A 291 4.26 26.89 25.85
CA TYR A 291 3.45 25.75 26.29
C TYR A 291 2.97 24.97 25.08
N TRP A 292 3.36 23.70 25.01
CA TRP A 292 3.04 22.78 23.94
C TRP A 292 1.95 21.82 24.39
N ASP A 293 0.85 21.85 23.65
CA ASP A 293 -0.31 20.97 23.76
C ASP A 293 -0.83 20.67 22.35
N LYS A 294 -1.92 19.92 22.24
CA LYS A 294 -2.52 19.54 20.96
C LYS A 294 -2.88 20.74 20.08
N ASN A 295 -3.29 21.86 20.68
CA ASN A 295 -3.63 23.06 19.93
C ASN A 295 -2.38 23.72 19.35
N ARG A 296 -1.30 23.78 20.13
CA ARG A 296 0.00 24.26 19.62
C ARG A 296 0.51 23.41 18.46
N LEU A 297 0.32 22.09 18.49
CA LEU A 297 0.67 21.22 17.37
C LEU A 297 -0.13 21.60 16.10
N ARG A 298 -1.43 21.91 16.22
CA ARG A 298 -2.21 22.42 15.09
C ARG A 298 -1.69 23.75 14.57
N ASP A 299 -1.32 24.66 15.47
CA ASP A 299 -0.81 25.98 15.10
C ASP A 299 0.46 25.89 14.25
N VAL A 300 1.37 24.97 14.59
CA VAL A 300 2.61 24.74 13.83
C VAL A 300 2.32 24.19 12.43
N MET A 301 1.29 23.36 12.29
CA MET A 301 0.92 22.72 11.01
C MET A 301 -0.11 23.51 10.19
N LYS A 302 -0.54 24.70 10.66
CA LYS A 302 -1.64 25.46 10.04
C LYS A 302 -1.37 25.83 8.58
N HIS A 303 -0.11 26.07 8.21
CA HIS A 303 0.27 26.44 6.85
C HIS A 303 0.03 25.29 5.87
N ALA A 304 0.25 24.04 6.29
CA ALA A 304 -0.09 22.86 5.50
C ALA A 304 -1.60 22.74 5.26
N LEU A 305 -2.42 22.95 6.31
CA LEU A 305 -3.87 22.93 6.19
C LEU A 305 -4.41 24.06 5.30
N ALA A 306 -3.84 25.26 5.42
CA ALA A 306 -4.16 26.39 4.55
C ALA A 306 -3.82 26.09 3.09
N PHE A 307 -2.65 25.49 2.83
CA PHE A 307 -2.21 25.08 1.50
C PHE A 307 -3.12 23.99 0.91
N GLN A 308 -3.43 22.94 1.68
CA GLN A 308 -4.39 21.90 1.31
C GLN A 308 -5.75 22.50 0.92
N THR A 309 -6.27 23.42 1.75
CA THR A 309 -7.57 24.04 1.52
C THR A 309 -7.57 24.90 0.25
N LYS A 310 -6.51 25.67 0.04
CA LYS A 310 -6.37 26.56 -1.12
C LYS A 310 -6.27 25.79 -2.44
N TYR A 311 -5.49 24.72 -2.48
CA TYR A 311 -5.14 24.01 -3.73
C TYR A 311 -5.83 22.66 -3.88
N GLN A 312 -6.62 22.21 -2.90
CA GLN A 312 -7.37 20.95 -2.93
C GLN A 312 -6.48 19.73 -3.21
N THR A 313 -5.29 19.72 -2.59
CA THR A 313 -4.24 18.70 -2.78
C THR A 313 -4.09 17.83 -1.53
N PRO A 314 -3.79 16.53 -1.65
CA PRO A 314 -3.43 15.72 -0.50
C PRO A 314 -2.16 16.23 0.20
N ILE A 315 -2.11 16.01 1.51
CA ILE A 315 -0.93 16.23 2.35
C ILE A 315 -0.46 14.87 2.91
N PHE A 316 0.85 14.70 2.96
CA PHE A 316 1.51 13.52 3.51
C PHE A 316 2.52 13.92 4.60
N ILE A 317 2.48 13.25 5.74
CA ILE A 317 3.48 13.42 6.80
C ILE A 317 4.56 12.37 6.57
N GLY A 318 5.67 12.80 5.95
CA GLY A 318 6.74 11.90 5.50
C GLY A 318 7.48 11.25 6.66
N GLU A 319 7.72 12.02 7.71
CA GLU A 319 8.36 11.54 8.93
C GLU A 319 7.79 12.28 10.13
N PHE A 320 7.69 11.58 11.26
CA PHE A 320 7.40 12.17 12.57
C PHE A 320 7.85 11.19 13.65
N GLY A 321 8.23 11.70 14.81
CA GLY A 321 8.73 10.87 15.89
C GLY A 321 9.22 11.67 17.09
N CYS A 322 9.80 10.94 18.03
CA CYS A 322 10.38 11.45 19.27
C CYS A 322 11.39 10.43 19.80
N ASN A 323 12.16 10.79 20.81
CA ASN A 323 12.88 9.82 21.62
C ASN A 323 11.88 8.97 22.43
N ARG A 324 11.74 7.67 22.08
CA ARG A 324 10.80 6.76 22.77
C ARG A 324 11.02 6.62 24.27
N ARG A 325 12.24 6.87 24.74
CA ARG A 325 12.60 6.78 26.17
C ARG A 325 11.95 7.89 27.00
N VAL A 326 11.45 8.93 26.35
CA VAL A 326 10.66 10.00 26.98
C VAL A 326 9.24 9.50 27.19
N GLN A 327 8.85 9.29 28.44
CA GLN A 327 7.55 8.67 28.80
C GLN A 327 6.34 9.41 28.21
N SER A 328 6.40 10.74 28.15
CA SER A 328 5.32 11.57 27.61
C SER A 328 5.23 11.60 26.10
N CYS A 329 6.19 11.00 25.38
CA CYS A 329 6.12 10.96 23.94
C CYS A 329 4.89 10.18 23.42
N ILE A 330 4.44 9.14 24.12
CA ILE A 330 3.25 8.39 23.69
C ILE A 330 2.04 9.32 23.54
N VAL A 331 1.89 10.29 24.45
CA VAL A 331 0.81 11.29 24.41
C VAL A 331 1.00 12.23 23.21
N PHE A 332 2.24 12.66 22.95
CA PHE A 332 2.59 13.48 21.79
C PHE A 332 2.26 12.80 20.46
N LEU A 333 2.65 11.52 20.30
CA LEU A 333 2.35 10.78 19.07
C LEU A 333 0.86 10.50 18.89
N ASP A 334 0.13 10.17 19.96
CA ASP A 334 -1.33 9.97 19.91
C ASP A 334 -2.05 11.26 19.49
N ASP A 335 -1.58 12.42 19.97
CA ASP A 335 -2.10 13.72 19.56
C ASP A 335 -1.81 14.06 18.10
N LEU A 336 -0.57 13.83 17.64
CA LEU A 336 -0.20 14.03 16.22
C LEU A 336 -1.03 13.13 15.31
N LEU A 337 -1.10 11.83 15.57
CA LEU A 337 -1.85 10.88 14.77
C LEU A 337 -3.34 11.24 14.72
N SER A 338 -3.92 11.67 15.86
CA SER A 338 -5.29 12.17 15.90
C SER A 338 -5.50 13.40 15.00
N ILE A 339 -4.56 14.35 15.00
CA ILE A 339 -4.62 15.55 14.14
C ILE A 339 -4.50 15.15 12.66
N PHE A 340 -3.57 14.26 12.33
CA PHE A 340 -3.39 13.79 10.96
C PHE A 340 -4.67 13.12 10.44
N GLU A 341 -5.30 12.29 11.27
CA GLU A 341 -6.57 11.63 10.94
C GLU A 341 -7.73 12.60 10.79
N GLU A 342 -7.81 13.61 11.66
CA GLU A 342 -8.82 14.66 11.57
C GLU A 342 -8.70 15.47 10.27
N TYR A 343 -7.47 15.77 9.83
CA TYR A 343 -7.22 16.51 8.59
C TYR A 343 -7.16 15.62 7.34
N GLY A 344 -7.33 14.29 7.51
CA GLY A 344 -7.30 13.32 6.43
C GLY A 344 -5.91 13.11 5.82
N TRP A 345 -4.85 13.43 6.56
CA TRP A 345 -3.45 13.29 6.13
C TRP A 345 -2.97 11.86 6.30
N SER A 346 -2.30 11.35 5.27
CA SER A 346 -1.57 10.08 5.35
C SER A 346 -0.22 10.30 6.02
N TYR A 347 0.37 9.28 6.62
CA TYR A 347 1.58 9.45 7.43
C TYR A 347 2.48 8.21 7.51
N THR A 348 3.78 8.44 7.67
CA THR A 348 4.76 7.42 8.06
C THR A 348 5.59 7.84 9.27
N HIS A 349 5.55 7.03 10.33
CA HIS A 349 6.38 7.20 11.52
C HIS A 349 7.85 6.89 11.23
N PHE A 350 8.77 7.71 11.76
CA PHE A 350 10.20 7.43 11.73
C PHE A 350 10.63 6.89 13.11
N VAL A 351 11.09 5.65 13.23
CA VAL A 351 11.33 4.64 12.17
C VAL A 351 10.98 3.24 12.67
N TRP A 352 10.46 2.39 11.80
CA TRP A 352 10.09 1.03 12.17
C TRP A 352 11.29 0.15 12.49
N ARG A 353 12.28 0.20 11.59
CA ARG A 353 13.55 -0.53 11.65
C ARG A 353 14.60 0.31 10.97
N ASP A 354 15.77 0.40 11.60
CA ASP A 354 16.94 1.05 11.02
C ASP A 354 18.11 0.08 10.76
N GLY A 355 18.19 -1.11 11.36
CA GLY A 355 19.30 -2.05 11.15
C GLY A 355 20.49 -1.86 12.11
N ALA A 356 20.37 -1.06 13.16
CA ALA A 356 21.29 -1.10 14.30
C ALA A 356 20.88 -2.21 15.28
N GLU A 357 21.84 -2.87 15.95
CA GLU A 357 21.55 -3.79 17.06
C GLU A 357 20.74 -3.04 18.14
N SER A 358 19.46 -3.41 18.29
CA SER A 358 18.61 -3.18 19.45
C SER A 358 18.89 -1.87 20.21
N GLY A 359 18.50 -0.73 19.61
CA GLY A 359 18.33 0.52 20.34
C GLY A 359 19.59 1.15 20.95
N ALA A 360 20.80 0.76 20.52
CA ALA A 360 22.03 1.26 21.12
C ALA A 360 22.55 2.61 20.58
N GLY A 361 21.94 3.23 19.55
CA GLY A 361 22.39 4.59 19.19
C GLY A 361 21.81 5.31 17.98
N GLY A 362 20.98 4.68 17.13
CA GLY A 362 20.68 5.25 15.79
C GLY A 362 19.24 5.66 15.50
N GLY A 363 18.24 5.05 16.14
CA GLY A 363 16.85 5.24 15.72
C GLY A 363 16.00 3.98 15.73
N ASP A 364 16.56 2.77 15.91
CA ASP A 364 15.74 1.55 16.01
C ASP A 364 14.79 1.61 17.20
N PHE A 365 13.50 1.69 16.92
CA PHE A 365 12.47 1.62 17.95
C PHE A 365 12.17 0.16 18.21
N ASP A 366 12.79 -0.39 19.26
CA ASP A 366 12.36 -1.67 19.79
C ASP A 366 10.96 -1.53 20.42
N TYR A 367 9.92 -1.82 19.64
CA TYR A 367 8.54 -1.83 20.12
C TYR A 367 8.19 -3.09 20.92
N GLU A 368 9.13 -4.03 21.08
CA GLU A 368 8.98 -5.18 21.95
C GLU A 368 9.31 -4.82 23.40
N THR A 369 9.82 -3.61 23.71
CA THR A 369 10.02 -3.12 25.07
C THR A 369 9.09 -1.95 25.43
N GLU A 370 8.80 -1.78 26.73
CA GLU A 370 8.15 -0.56 27.24
C GLU A 370 9.14 0.64 27.24
N PRO A 371 8.67 1.91 27.25
CA PRO A 371 9.49 3.11 27.07
C PRO A 371 10.78 3.17 27.91
N THR A 372 10.70 2.72 29.16
CA THR A 372 11.81 2.71 30.13
C THR A 372 12.20 1.29 30.56
N GLY A 373 11.67 0.27 29.90
CA GLY A 373 11.91 -1.14 30.22
C GLY A 373 12.96 -1.76 29.31
N THR A 374 13.69 -2.75 29.81
CA THR A 374 14.64 -3.57 29.03
C THR A 374 14.12 -4.97 28.75
N ALA A 375 13.04 -5.38 29.43
CA ALA A 375 12.42 -6.68 29.25
C ALA A 375 11.44 -6.65 28.07
N PRO A 376 11.49 -7.64 27.16
CA PRO A 376 10.49 -7.78 26.13
C PRO A 376 9.09 -7.97 26.73
N VAL A 377 8.11 -7.32 26.13
CA VAL A 377 6.68 -7.42 26.43
C VAL A 377 5.96 -7.93 25.20
N LEU A 378 4.87 -8.67 25.41
CA LEU A 378 4.04 -9.18 24.31
C LEU A 378 3.49 -8.02 23.44
N GLU A 379 3.18 -6.90 24.08
CA GLU A 379 2.74 -5.68 23.40
C GLU A 379 3.08 -4.45 24.25
N SER A 380 3.87 -3.53 23.70
CA SER A 380 4.22 -2.27 24.37
C SER A 380 3.11 -1.22 24.28
N SER A 381 3.18 -0.21 25.16
CA SER A 381 2.31 0.96 25.12
C SER A 381 2.35 1.73 23.79
N TYR A 382 3.54 1.86 23.18
CA TYR A 382 3.68 2.38 21.81
C TYR A 382 2.94 1.53 20.78
N MET A 383 3.06 0.20 20.86
CA MET A 383 2.39 -0.68 19.91
C MET A 383 0.88 -0.63 20.02
N ARG A 384 0.32 -0.55 21.24
CA ARG A 384 -1.11 -0.31 21.45
C ARG A 384 -1.58 0.99 20.80
N MET A 385 -0.80 2.07 20.97
CA MET A 385 -1.09 3.38 20.37
C MET A 385 -1.03 3.32 18.84
N PHE A 386 0.03 2.76 18.24
CA PHE A 386 0.09 2.63 16.78
C PHE A 386 -1.03 1.74 16.23
N LYS A 387 -1.35 0.61 16.87
CA LYS A 387 -2.46 -0.26 16.44
C LYS A 387 -3.81 0.42 16.49
N LYS A 388 -4.06 1.26 17.50
CA LYS A 388 -5.28 2.09 17.59
C LYS A 388 -5.45 2.94 16.33
N HIS A 389 -4.37 3.50 15.79
CA HIS A 389 -4.38 4.37 14.63
C HIS A 389 -4.23 3.63 13.28
N TRP A 390 -3.39 2.60 13.17
CA TRP A 390 -3.14 1.88 11.91
C TRP A 390 -4.30 0.95 11.51
N LYS A 391 -4.93 0.26 12.47
CA LYS A 391 -5.97 -0.74 12.18
C LYS A 391 -7.28 -0.17 11.65
N ALA A 392 -7.47 1.16 11.68
CA ALA A 392 -8.64 1.78 11.09
C ALA A 392 -8.59 1.89 9.54
N ALA A 393 -7.47 1.54 8.90
CA ALA A 393 -7.27 1.76 7.46
C ALA A 393 -7.42 0.53 6.53
N GLU A 394 -7.62 -0.68 7.04
CA GLU A 394 -7.77 -1.86 6.17
C GLU A 394 -8.90 -2.80 6.56
N THR A 395 -10.12 -2.29 6.47
CA THR A 395 -11.22 -3.12 6.00
C THR A 395 -11.10 -3.21 4.48
N ILE A 396 -10.36 -4.20 3.95
CA ILE A 396 -10.70 -4.68 2.60
C ILE A 396 -12.11 -5.24 2.75
N SER A 397 -13.13 -4.44 2.43
CA SER A 397 -14.49 -4.94 2.35
C SER A 397 -14.51 -5.93 1.19
N PRO A 398 -14.64 -7.24 1.44
CA PRO A 398 -14.62 -8.20 0.36
C PRO A 398 -15.78 -7.91 -0.59
N ALA A 399 -15.54 -7.96 -1.90
CA ALA A 399 -16.65 -7.88 -2.85
C ALA A 399 -17.45 -9.18 -2.79
N PRO A 400 -18.80 -9.14 -2.84
CA PRO A 400 -19.60 -10.35 -2.97
C PRO A 400 -19.09 -11.25 -4.09
N GLY A 401 -19.10 -12.57 -3.86
CA GLY A 401 -18.50 -13.58 -4.72
C GLY A 401 -17.04 -13.91 -4.40
N SER A 402 -16.38 -13.16 -3.50
CA SER A 402 -14.99 -13.43 -3.13
C SER A 402 -14.85 -14.63 -2.17
N LEU A 403 -13.76 -15.39 -2.32
CA LEU A 403 -13.27 -16.24 -1.25
C LEU A 403 -12.48 -15.41 -0.23
N ILE A 404 -12.73 -15.64 1.05
CA ILE A 404 -12.12 -14.90 2.15
C ILE A 404 -11.60 -15.82 3.25
N LYS A 405 -10.55 -15.38 3.94
CA LYS A 405 -10.05 -15.96 5.19
C LYS A 405 -9.50 -14.87 6.09
N GLN A 406 -9.35 -15.15 7.38
CA GLN A 406 -8.64 -14.25 8.27
C GLN A 406 -7.11 -14.43 8.18
N THR A 407 -6.36 -13.43 8.64
CA THR A 407 -4.91 -13.55 8.88
C THR A 407 -4.63 -14.66 9.91
N CYS A 408 -3.47 -15.31 9.76
CA CYS A 408 -3.02 -16.36 10.66
C CYS A 408 -1.80 -15.90 11.46
N PRO A 409 -1.70 -16.24 12.76
CA PRO A 409 -0.44 -16.06 13.49
C PRO A 409 0.66 -16.94 12.87
N SER A 410 1.92 -16.50 13.01
CA SER A 410 3.08 -17.29 12.58
C SER A 410 3.09 -18.64 13.30
N GLY A 411 3.41 -19.71 12.58
CA GLY A 411 3.39 -21.08 13.11
C GLY A 411 2.01 -21.72 13.27
N ALA A 412 0.92 -21.07 12.83
CA ALA A 412 -0.43 -21.65 12.89
C ALA A 412 -0.49 -23.01 12.16
N THR A 413 -0.87 -24.06 12.89
CA THR A 413 -1.03 -25.42 12.37
C THR A 413 -2.17 -25.51 11.35
N ALA A 414 -2.22 -26.61 10.60
CA ALA A 414 -3.30 -26.86 9.64
C ALA A 414 -4.71 -26.87 10.28
N ALA A 415 -4.80 -27.22 11.57
CA ALA A 415 -6.05 -27.25 12.33
C ALA A 415 -6.46 -25.88 12.91
N HIS A 416 -5.61 -24.85 12.80
CA HIS A 416 -5.90 -23.56 13.40
C HIS A 416 -7.12 -22.89 12.73
N PRO A 417 -8.10 -22.32 13.47
CA PRO A 417 -9.33 -21.76 12.90
C PRO A 417 -9.11 -20.67 11.84
N CYS A 418 -7.98 -19.96 11.88
CA CYS A 418 -7.60 -18.99 10.83
C CYS A 418 -7.40 -19.58 9.44
N LYS A 419 -7.20 -20.90 9.33
CA LYS A 419 -7.05 -21.62 8.06
C LYS A 419 -8.40 -21.89 7.39
N ALA A 420 -9.51 -21.67 8.09
CA ALA A 420 -10.85 -21.77 7.51
C ALA A 420 -11.02 -20.77 6.37
N VAL A 421 -11.64 -21.25 5.28
CA VAL A 421 -11.97 -20.47 4.10
C VAL A 421 -13.47 -20.30 4.05
N TYR A 422 -13.92 -19.09 3.67
CA TYR A 422 -15.32 -18.76 3.53
C TYR A 422 -15.60 -18.20 2.14
N TYR A 423 -16.82 -18.42 1.65
CA TYR A 423 -17.36 -17.68 0.52
C TYR A 423 -18.17 -16.49 1.01
N TYR A 424 -17.94 -15.30 0.47
CA TYR A 424 -18.72 -14.10 0.80
C TYR A 424 -19.89 -13.95 -0.18
N GLY A 425 -21.12 -14.16 0.27
CA GLY A 425 -22.31 -14.16 -0.56
C GLY A 425 -22.86 -12.76 -0.87
N GLN A 426 -23.68 -12.67 -1.93
CA GLN A 426 -24.37 -11.44 -2.32
C GLN A 426 -25.34 -10.90 -1.26
N ASN A 427 -25.82 -11.77 -0.38
CA ASN A 427 -26.66 -11.42 0.76
C ASN A 427 -25.88 -10.84 1.96
N GLY A 428 -24.58 -10.58 1.80
CA GLY A 428 -23.73 -10.00 2.84
C GLY A 428 -23.35 -10.98 3.96
N LYS A 429 -23.58 -12.29 3.78
CA LYS A 429 -23.20 -13.35 4.73
C LYS A 429 -21.98 -14.12 4.26
N ARG A 430 -21.26 -14.74 5.20
CA ARG A 430 -20.14 -15.66 4.92
C ARG A 430 -20.58 -17.11 5.05
N PHE A 431 -20.19 -17.95 4.11
CA PHE A 431 -20.54 -19.36 4.03
C PHE A 431 -19.32 -20.25 4.20
N VAL A 432 -19.45 -21.28 5.02
CA VAL A 432 -18.34 -22.14 5.44
C VAL A 432 -18.21 -23.32 4.49
N PHE A 433 -17.00 -23.62 4.01
CA PHE A 433 -16.74 -24.90 3.35
C PHE A 433 -16.58 -25.99 4.42
N PRO A 434 -17.44 -27.03 4.45
CA PRO A 434 -17.39 -28.05 5.50
C PRO A 434 -16.10 -28.88 5.48
N ASN A 435 -15.56 -29.11 4.28
CA ASN A 435 -14.33 -29.87 4.07
C ASN A 435 -13.70 -29.49 2.72
N PHE A 436 -12.49 -30.00 2.51
CA PHE A 436 -11.71 -29.77 1.29
C PHE A 436 -12.40 -30.32 0.03
N MET A 437 -13.10 -31.45 0.12
CA MET A 437 -13.77 -32.06 -1.03
C MET A 437 -14.92 -31.20 -1.55
N THR A 438 -15.71 -30.57 -0.66
CA THR A 438 -16.70 -29.58 -1.08
C THR A 438 -16.04 -28.40 -1.79
N PHE A 439 -14.94 -27.89 -1.26
CA PHE A 439 -14.22 -26.74 -1.84
C PHE A 439 -13.75 -27.02 -3.26
N THR A 440 -13.14 -28.17 -3.51
CA THR A 440 -12.58 -28.52 -4.83
C THR A 440 -13.64 -28.70 -5.92
N THR A 441 -14.91 -28.91 -5.56
CA THR A 441 -16.01 -28.92 -6.55
C THR A 441 -16.36 -27.52 -7.08
N TRP A 442 -16.02 -26.47 -6.33
CA TRP A 442 -16.29 -25.07 -6.70
C TRP A 442 -15.06 -24.33 -7.21
N TYR A 443 -13.88 -24.60 -6.65
CA TYR A 443 -12.65 -23.88 -6.93
C TYR A 443 -11.49 -24.85 -7.17
N PRO A 444 -10.62 -24.59 -8.18
CA PRO A 444 -9.52 -25.49 -8.52
C PRO A 444 -8.39 -25.46 -7.48
N ASP A 445 -8.20 -24.32 -6.81
CA ASP A 445 -7.12 -24.08 -5.86
C ASP A 445 -7.45 -22.90 -4.94
N PHE A 446 -6.48 -22.49 -4.12
CA PHE A 446 -6.60 -21.42 -3.13
C PHE A 446 -6.10 -20.04 -3.62
N THR A 447 -5.77 -19.89 -4.90
CA THR A 447 -5.07 -18.70 -5.43
C THR A 447 -5.91 -17.42 -5.38
N THR A 448 -7.24 -17.55 -5.39
CA THR A 448 -8.17 -16.41 -5.40
C THR A 448 -8.64 -15.98 -4.00
N ILE A 449 -8.14 -16.63 -2.94
CA ILE A 449 -8.54 -16.32 -1.57
C ILE A 449 -7.97 -14.96 -1.14
N LYS A 450 -8.85 -14.09 -0.67
CA LYS A 450 -8.48 -12.81 -0.06
C LYS A 450 -8.32 -12.96 1.44
N THR A 451 -7.23 -12.42 1.96
CA THR A 451 -7.02 -12.34 3.41
C THR A 451 -7.65 -11.04 3.94
N ILE A 452 -8.48 -11.15 4.96
CA ILE A 452 -9.14 -10.02 5.64
C ILE A 452 -8.81 -10.03 7.14
N SER A 453 -9.13 -8.95 7.85
CA SER A 453 -8.88 -8.88 9.29
C SER A 453 -9.87 -9.77 10.08
N PRO A 454 -9.51 -10.25 11.28
CA PRO A 454 -10.42 -10.97 12.16
C PRO A 454 -11.69 -10.18 12.51
N GLU A 455 -11.59 -8.85 12.64
CA GLU A 455 -12.69 -7.93 12.92
C GLU A 455 -13.63 -7.79 11.71
N THR A 456 -13.07 -7.67 10.51
CA THR A 456 -13.84 -7.66 9.25
C THR A 456 -14.54 -8.98 9.04
N LEU A 457 -13.85 -10.10 9.31
CA LEU A 457 -14.45 -11.41 9.21
C LEU A 457 -15.61 -11.49 10.20
N SER A 458 -15.38 -11.18 11.49
CA SER A 458 -16.38 -11.30 12.57
C SER A 458 -17.62 -10.44 12.36
N SER A 459 -17.51 -9.27 11.73
CA SER A 459 -18.65 -8.41 11.38
C SER A 459 -19.54 -8.98 10.28
N ILE A 460 -19.06 -9.95 9.49
CA ILE A 460 -19.84 -10.61 8.44
C ILE A 460 -20.60 -11.81 9.06
N PRO A 461 -21.94 -11.79 9.15
CA PRO A 461 -22.70 -12.87 9.76
C PRO A 461 -22.56 -14.21 8.99
N LEU A 462 -22.66 -15.33 9.70
CA LEU A 462 -22.68 -16.66 9.09
C LEU A 462 -23.99 -16.89 8.34
N GLY A 463 -23.88 -17.42 7.11
CA GLY A 463 -25.02 -17.77 6.26
C GLY A 463 -25.35 -19.26 6.23
N GLY A 464 -24.40 -20.12 6.59
CA GLY A 464 -24.55 -21.57 6.55
C GLY A 464 -23.33 -22.26 5.94
N ASN A 465 -23.51 -23.51 5.55
CA ASN A 465 -22.47 -24.37 4.98
C ASN A 465 -22.62 -24.51 3.47
N VAL A 466 -21.50 -24.51 2.75
CA VAL A 466 -21.43 -24.81 1.31
C VAL A 466 -21.70 -26.28 1.07
N THR A 467 -22.60 -26.55 0.13
CA THR A 467 -22.90 -27.88 -0.41
C THR A 467 -22.04 -28.14 -1.64
N TYR A 468 -21.90 -29.41 -2.01
CA TYR A 468 -21.19 -29.80 -3.22
C TYR A 468 -21.77 -29.06 -4.44
N ARG A 469 -20.89 -28.65 -5.36
CA ARG A 469 -21.34 -27.98 -6.58
C ARG A 469 -22.26 -28.92 -7.37
N PRO A 470 -23.47 -28.46 -7.77
CA PRO A 470 -24.41 -29.25 -8.52
C PRO A 470 -23.77 -29.96 -9.72
N ALA A 471 -24.14 -31.23 -9.89
CA ALA A 471 -23.72 -32.12 -10.96
C ALA A 471 -22.21 -32.43 -11.10
N VAL A 472 -21.32 -31.92 -10.23
CA VAL A 472 -19.87 -32.22 -10.31
C VAL A 472 -19.55 -33.61 -9.74
N LYS A 473 -20.18 -33.97 -8.64
CA LYS A 473 -20.00 -35.24 -7.93
C LYS A 473 -21.36 -35.83 -7.55
N LEU A 474 -21.38 -37.15 -7.41
CA LEU A 474 -22.41 -37.87 -6.68
C LEU A 474 -22.03 -37.91 -5.20
N VAL A 475 -23.02 -37.95 -4.32
CA VAL A 475 -22.79 -38.01 -2.88
C VAL A 475 -23.58 -39.12 -2.22
N LYS A 476 -23.06 -39.63 -1.11
CA LYS A 476 -23.74 -40.59 -0.22
C LYS A 476 -23.31 -40.38 1.23
N ILE A 477 -24.01 -41.05 2.14
CA ILE A 477 -23.58 -41.28 3.52
C ILE A 477 -23.26 -42.76 3.71
N THR A 478 -22.48 -43.10 4.73
CA THR A 478 -22.11 -44.50 4.98
C THR A 478 -23.27 -45.31 5.56
N THR A 479 -24.28 -44.63 6.10
CA THR A 479 -25.45 -45.20 6.76
C THR A 479 -26.65 -45.44 5.83
N ASP A 480 -26.59 -44.98 4.56
CA ASP A 480 -27.63 -45.16 3.54
C ASP A 480 -26.98 -45.70 2.24
N PRO A 481 -27.44 -46.83 1.68
CA PRO A 481 -26.89 -47.36 0.43
C PRO A 481 -27.19 -46.49 -0.80
N LYS A 482 -28.08 -45.50 -0.70
CA LYS A 482 -28.46 -44.63 -1.82
C LYS A 482 -27.33 -43.69 -2.23
N VAL A 483 -27.23 -43.47 -3.55
CA VAL A 483 -26.33 -42.50 -4.17
C VAL A 483 -27.15 -41.38 -4.78
N TYR A 484 -26.80 -40.14 -4.45
CA TYR A 484 -27.57 -38.97 -4.83
C TYR A 484 -26.79 -38.09 -5.81
N ALA A 485 -27.48 -37.62 -6.84
CA ALA A 485 -27.02 -36.48 -7.62
C ALA A 485 -27.37 -35.19 -6.86
N VAL A 486 -26.46 -34.22 -6.89
CA VAL A 486 -26.67 -32.90 -6.27
C VAL A 486 -27.23 -31.96 -7.35
N ALA A 487 -28.46 -31.49 -7.15
CA ALA A 487 -29.10 -30.46 -7.96
C ALA A 487 -28.88 -29.06 -7.36
N VAL A 488 -29.20 -28.02 -8.14
CA VAL A 488 -29.16 -26.61 -7.74
C VAL A 488 -29.90 -26.40 -6.41
N GLY A 489 -29.31 -25.56 -5.55
CA GLY A 489 -29.83 -25.31 -4.20
C GLY A 489 -29.47 -26.37 -3.16
N GLY A 490 -28.58 -27.31 -3.48
CA GLY A 490 -28.19 -28.37 -2.54
C GLY A 490 -29.30 -29.41 -2.34
N VAL A 491 -30.02 -29.74 -3.41
CA VAL A 491 -31.09 -30.74 -3.38
C VAL A 491 -30.53 -32.10 -3.81
N LEU A 492 -30.66 -33.11 -2.97
CA LEU A 492 -30.28 -34.48 -3.26
C LEU A 492 -31.39 -35.18 -4.03
N ARG A 493 -31.02 -35.77 -5.16
CA ARG A 493 -31.90 -36.50 -6.06
C ARG A 493 -31.39 -37.94 -6.15
N TRP A 494 -32.13 -38.91 -5.60
CA TRP A 494 -31.67 -40.30 -5.58
C TRP A 494 -31.59 -40.88 -7.00
N VAL A 495 -30.42 -41.38 -7.39
CA VAL A 495 -30.22 -42.10 -8.65
C VAL A 495 -30.62 -43.56 -8.45
N ARG A 496 -31.80 -43.95 -8.94
CA ARG A 496 -32.42 -45.24 -8.59
C ARG A 496 -31.71 -46.48 -9.14
N THR A 497 -30.96 -46.35 -10.24
CA THR A 497 -30.33 -47.51 -10.90
C THR A 497 -28.94 -47.16 -11.42
N GLU A 498 -28.09 -48.18 -11.54
CA GLU A 498 -26.76 -48.06 -12.15
C GLU A 498 -26.84 -47.62 -13.61
N ALA A 499 -27.82 -48.10 -14.38
CA ALA A 499 -28.02 -47.69 -15.77
C ALA A 499 -28.27 -46.17 -15.89
N LEU A 500 -29.00 -45.58 -14.95
CA LEU A 500 -29.17 -44.12 -14.88
C LEU A 500 -27.87 -43.42 -14.49
N ALA A 501 -27.12 -43.94 -13.52
CA ALA A 501 -25.83 -43.36 -13.13
C ALA A 501 -24.83 -43.36 -14.30
N ILE A 502 -24.74 -44.46 -15.06
CA ILE A 502 -23.91 -44.55 -16.27
C ILE A 502 -24.38 -43.55 -17.33
N SER A 503 -25.69 -43.44 -17.55
CA SER A 503 -26.25 -42.53 -18.56
C SER A 503 -25.98 -41.06 -18.25
N LEU A 504 -25.98 -40.69 -16.97
CA LEU A 504 -25.83 -39.31 -16.51
C LEU A 504 -24.37 -38.91 -16.28
N TYR A 505 -23.55 -39.81 -15.73
CA TYR A 505 -22.19 -39.51 -15.25
C TYR A 505 -21.08 -40.30 -15.95
N GLY A 506 -21.41 -41.19 -16.87
CA GLY A 506 -20.46 -42.03 -17.60
C GLY A 506 -20.18 -43.38 -16.93
N THR A 507 -19.44 -44.25 -17.62
CA THR A 507 -19.10 -45.60 -17.13
C THR A 507 -18.24 -45.61 -15.87
N ASP A 508 -17.59 -44.48 -15.58
CA ASP A 508 -16.75 -44.23 -14.40
C ASP A 508 -17.53 -43.55 -13.25
N TRP A 509 -18.87 -43.55 -13.28
CA TRP A 509 -19.72 -42.88 -12.28
C TRP A 509 -19.36 -43.25 -10.83
N ASN A 510 -18.95 -44.49 -10.59
CA ASN A 510 -18.58 -45.01 -9.28
C ASN A 510 -17.31 -44.35 -8.71
N GLN A 511 -16.45 -43.78 -9.56
CA GLN A 511 -15.28 -42.99 -9.16
C GLN A 511 -15.64 -41.52 -8.87
N LYS A 512 -16.89 -41.11 -9.13
CA LYS A 512 -17.42 -39.75 -8.93
C LYS A 512 -18.30 -39.65 -7.68
N ILE A 513 -18.30 -40.68 -6.84
CA ILE A 513 -19.04 -40.70 -5.58
C ILE A 513 -18.11 -40.29 -4.45
N ASP A 514 -18.49 -39.25 -3.71
CA ASP A 514 -17.80 -38.84 -2.49
C ASP A 514 -18.71 -39.11 -1.27
N ASP A 515 -18.13 -39.63 -0.18
CA ASP A 515 -18.83 -39.77 1.10
C ASP A 515 -18.94 -38.40 1.79
N VAL A 516 -20.16 -38.02 2.15
CA VAL A 516 -20.45 -36.83 2.95
C VAL A 516 -20.67 -37.28 4.40
N PRO A 517 -19.95 -36.72 5.39
CA PRO A 517 -20.22 -37.03 6.80
C PRO A 517 -21.67 -36.69 7.18
N ASP A 518 -22.30 -37.54 7.99
CA ASP A 518 -23.71 -37.39 8.43
C ASP A 518 -24.00 -35.98 8.99
N ALA A 519 -23.05 -35.40 9.73
CA ALA A 519 -23.14 -34.04 10.29
C ALA A 519 -23.26 -32.93 9.24
N PHE A 520 -22.84 -33.17 8.01
CA PHE A 520 -22.96 -32.22 6.90
C PHE A 520 -24.02 -32.62 5.87
N PHE A 521 -24.57 -33.82 5.96
CA PHE A 521 -25.67 -34.28 5.11
C PHE A 521 -26.96 -33.51 5.40
N VAL A 522 -27.13 -33.02 6.63
CA VAL A 522 -28.25 -32.14 7.04
C VAL A 522 -28.25 -30.77 6.35
N ASN A 523 -27.16 -30.39 5.67
CA ASN A 523 -27.12 -29.14 4.89
C ASN A 523 -27.89 -29.26 3.56
N TYR A 524 -28.31 -30.46 3.18
CA TYR A 524 -29.03 -30.72 1.95
C TYR A 524 -30.52 -30.93 2.21
N SER A 525 -31.33 -30.70 1.18
CA SER A 525 -32.73 -31.13 1.14
C SER A 525 -32.89 -32.31 0.19
N VAL A 526 -33.92 -33.15 0.38
CA VAL A 526 -34.19 -34.29 -0.50
C VAL A 526 -35.30 -33.91 -1.48
N GLY A 527 -35.01 -34.02 -2.77
CA GLY A 527 -35.96 -33.78 -3.85
C GLY A 527 -36.58 -35.07 -4.38
N ALA A 528 -37.31 -34.96 -5.49
CA ALA A 528 -37.84 -36.14 -6.16
C ALA A 528 -36.72 -37.07 -6.65
N ASP A 529 -37.01 -38.35 -6.82
CA ASP A 529 -36.01 -39.30 -7.32
C ASP A 529 -35.70 -39.07 -8.81
N ILE A 530 -34.60 -39.65 -9.27
CA ILE A 530 -34.27 -39.77 -10.69
C ILE A 530 -34.65 -41.19 -11.10
N THR A 531 -35.75 -41.29 -11.85
CA THR A 531 -36.32 -42.55 -12.33
C THR A 531 -36.13 -42.72 -13.84
N THR A 532 -35.94 -41.63 -14.56
CA THR A 532 -35.66 -41.58 -16.00
C THR A 532 -34.56 -40.56 -16.29
N VAL A 533 -33.90 -40.67 -17.45
CA VAL A 533 -32.84 -39.73 -17.88
C VAL A 533 -33.33 -38.30 -18.11
N SER A 534 -34.64 -38.10 -18.33
CA SER A 534 -35.23 -36.77 -18.44
C SER A 534 -35.44 -36.06 -17.11
N ASP A 535 -35.37 -36.78 -15.98
CA ASP A 535 -35.62 -36.21 -14.65
C ASP A 535 -34.46 -35.32 -14.16
N PHE A 536 -33.27 -35.46 -14.77
CA PHE A 536 -32.05 -34.77 -14.34
C PHE A 536 -31.09 -34.56 -15.52
N SER A 537 -30.60 -33.33 -15.69
CA SER A 537 -29.58 -33.01 -16.68
C SER A 537 -28.34 -32.44 -15.98
N PRO A 538 -27.25 -33.23 -15.85
CA PRO A 538 -26.03 -32.76 -15.21
C PRO A 538 -25.49 -31.47 -15.83
N ALA A 539 -25.59 -31.34 -17.16
CA ALA A 539 -25.17 -30.13 -17.86
C ALA A 539 -26.01 -28.90 -17.50
N ALA A 540 -27.34 -29.06 -17.41
CA ALA A 540 -28.23 -27.95 -17.04
C ALA A 540 -28.02 -27.51 -15.58
N GLU A 541 -27.87 -28.48 -14.68
CA GLU A 541 -27.62 -28.24 -13.25
C GLU A 541 -26.26 -27.55 -13.03
N LEU A 542 -25.22 -28.00 -13.73
CA LEU A 542 -23.89 -27.37 -13.68
C LEU A 542 -23.92 -25.93 -14.25
N ALA A 543 -24.63 -25.71 -15.36
CA ALA A 543 -24.77 -24.39 -15.97
C ALA A 543 -25.54 -23.41 -15.07
N ALA A 544 -26.56 -23.89 -14.37
CA ALA A 544 -27.31 -23.10 -13.39
C ALA A 544 -26.51 -22.81 -12.10
N ALA A 545 -25.50 -23.64 -11.79
CA ALA A 545 -24.58 -23.46 -10.66
C ALA A 545 -23.33 -22.62 -11.02
N SER A 546 -23.55 -21.40 -11.51
CA SER A 546 -22.49 -20.44 -11.85
C SER A 546 -21.83 -19.80 -10.63
N SER A 547 -22.54 -19.73 -9.50
CA SER A 547 -22.04 -19.25 -8.22
C SER A 547 -22.71 -19.97 -7.06
N ILE A 548 -22.10 -19.86 -5.88
CA ILE A 548 -22.72 -20.30 -4.64
C ILE A 548 -23.84 -19.30 -4.31
N ASN A 549 -25.09 -19.74 -4.48
CA ASN A 549 -26.29 -18.92 -4.29
C ASN A 549 -27.09 -19.46 -3.11
N TYR A 550 -27.44 -18.57 -2.17
CA TYR A 550 -28.22 -18.85 -0.96
C TYR A 550 -29.29 -17.81 -0.74
#